data_AF-A0A935HI64-F1
#
_entry.id   AF-A0A935HI64-F1
#
_cell.length_a   1.000
_cell.length_b   1.000
_cell.length_c   1.000
_cell.angle_alpha   90.00
_cell.angle_beta   90.00
_cell.angle_gamma   90.00
#
_symmetry.space_group_name_H-M   'P 1'
#
loop_
_entity.id
_entity.type
_entity.pdbx_description
1 polymer ?
#
loop_
_entity_poly.entity_id
_entity_poly.type
_entity_poly.pdbx_seq_one_letter_code
_entity_poly.pdbx_strand_id
1 'polypeptide(L)'
;MIEFDSLPKGWTIAKLGDICFTTSGGTPSRKVPKYFGGNIPWVKSGELDKGLILDTEEKITDEAIKESSAKVLYPFVQPRIALLR
;
A
#
# COMPACT_ATOMS: atom_id res chain seq x y z
N MET A 1 -11.87 25.26 -13.66
CA MET A 1 -10.94 24.57 -14.58
C MET A 1 -9.54 24.94 -14.15
N ILE A 2 -8.62 23.98 -14.03
CA ILE A 2 -7.22 24.30 -13.72
C ILE A 2 -6.62 24.94 -14.98
N GLU A 3 -6.04 26.13 -14.85
CA GLU A 3 -5.34 26.78 -15.96
C GLU A 3 -3.97 26.12 -16.17
N PHE A 4 -3.80 25.50 -17.33
CA PHE A 4 -2.67 24.63 -17.68
C PHE A 4 -1.36 25.40 -17.95
N ASP A 5 -1.44 26.72 -18.14
CA ASP A 5 -0.32 27.55 -18.62
C ASP A 5 0.61 28.06 -17.51
N SER A 6 0.44 27.60 -16.26
CA SER A 6 1.20 28.08 -15.10
C SER A 6 1.94 27.00 -14.31
N LEU A 7 2.23 25.83 -14.93
CA LEU A 7 3.03 24.81 -14.27
C LEU A 7 4.48 25.27 -14.04
N PRO A 8 5.09 24.99 -12.87
CA PRO A 8 6.49 25.31 -12.65
C PRO A 8 7.40 24.55 -13.63
N LYS A 9 8.57 25.14 -13.95
CA LYS A 9 9.55 24.51 -14.85
C LYS A 9 9.91 23.10 -14.37
N GLY A 10 9.77 22.11 -15.24
CA GLY A 10 10.06 20.71 -14.96
C GLY A 10 8.87 19.87 -14.49
N TRP A 11 7.69 20.48 -14.32
CA TRP A 11 6.46 19.73 -14.02
C TRP A 11 5.75 19.32 -15.28
N THR A 12 5.14 18.13 -15.23
CA THR A 12 4.24 17.63 -16.27
C THR A 12 2.97 17.11 -15.62
N ILE A 13 1.90 17.06 -16.40
CA ILE A 13 0.65 16.45 -15.98
C ILE A 13 0.69 14.99 -16.35
N ALA A 14 0.41 14.15 -15.38
CA ALA A 14 0.27 12.71 -15.55
C ALA A 14 -1.01 12.24 -14.87
N LYS A 15 -1.63 11.18 -15.39
CA LYS A 15 -2.69 10.49 -14.66
C LYS A 15 -2.03 9.64 -13.58
N LEU A 16 -2.70 9.48 -12.45
CA LEU A 16 -2.18 8.66 -11.34
C LEU A 16 -1.82 7.23 -11.81
N GLY A 17 -2.65 6.64 -12.67
CA GLY A 17 -2.40 5.31 -13.25
C GLY A 17 -1.19 5.23 -14.20
N ASP A 18 -0.65 6.36 -14.67
CA ASP A 18 0.55 6.39 -15.51
C ASP A 18 1.83 6.32 -14.67
N ILE A 19 1.76 6.71 -13.38
CA ILE A 19 2.93 6.88 -12.50
C ILE A 19 2.95 5.91 -11.33
N CYS A 20 1.81 5.32 -10.95
CA CYS A 20 1.76 4.33 -9.88
C CYS A 20 0.68 3.27 -10.10
N PHE A 21 0.94 2.10 -9.53
CA PHE A 21 -0.06 1.06 -9.36
C PHE A 21 -0.81 1.30 -8.05
N THR A 22 -2.13 1.29 -8.10
CA THR A 22 -2.98 1.42 -6.93
C THR A 22 -3.78 0.15 -6.71
N THR A 23 -4.08 -0.14 -5.44
CA THR A 23 -4.95 -1.24 -5.06
C THR A 23 -5.64 -0.93 -3.74
N SER A 24 -6.80 -1.51 -3.49
CA SER A 24 -7.64 -1.23 -2.32
C SER A 24 -7.30 -2.06 -1.06
N GLY A 25 -6.19 -2.80 -1.07
CA GLY A 25 -5.87 -3.74 0.01
C GLY A 25 -7.00 -4.76 0.23
N GLY A 26 -7.34 -5.02 1.49
CA GLY A 26 -8.54 -5.76 1.88
C GLY A 26 -8.60 -6.08 3.37
N THR A 27 -9.80 -6.45 3.82
CA THR A 27 -10.10 -6.70 5.23
C THR A 27 -10.58 -8.15 5.41
N PRO A 28 -9.87 -8.98 6.19
CA PRO A 28 -10.35 -10.30 6.53
C PRO A 28 -11.62 -10.21 7.38
N SER A 29 -12.55 -11.15 7.19
CA SER A 29 -13.80 -11.16 7.94
C SER A 29 -13.53 -11.41 9.43
N ARG A 30 -13.96 -10.48 10.28
CA ARG A 30 -13.89 -10.61 11.75
C ARG A 30 -14.69 -11.79 12.30
N LYS A 31 -15.61 -12.33 11.51
CA LYS A 31 -16.40 -13.53 11.87
C LYS A 31 -15.60 -14.83 11.78
N VAL A 32 -14.37 -14.79 11.25
CA VAL A 32 -13.50 -15.95 11.07
C VAL A 32 -12.25 -15.76 11.94
N PRO A 33 -12.27 -16.21 13.20
CA PRO A 33 -11.17 -15.95 14.15
C PRO A 33 -9.82 -16.48 13.69
N LYS A 34 -9.80 -17.59 12.92
CA LYS A 34 -8.57 -18.19 12.38
C LYS A 34 -7.78 -17.28 11.42
N TYR A 35 -8.35 -16.15 10.99
CA TYR A 35 -7.65 -15.17 10.16
C TYR A 35 -6.72 -14.25 10.96
N PHE A 36 -6.82 -14.23 12.29
CA PHE A 36 -6.11 -13.30 13.16
C PHE A 36 -5.16 -14.04 14.10
N GLY A 37 -4.15 -13.33 14.62
CA GLY A 37 -3.15 -13.90 15.53
C GLY A 37 -2.01 -14.65 14.83
N GLY A 38 -1.80 -14.39 13.54
CA GLY A 38 -0.66 -14.92 12.79
C GLY A 38 0.59 -14.05 12.91
N ASN A 39 1.46 -14.14 11.91
CA ASN A 39 2.74 -13.42 11.88
C ASN A 39 2.79 -12.31 10.81
N ILE A 40 1.75 -12.16 9.98
CA ILE A 40 1.73 -11.19 8.88
C ILE A 40 1.18 -9.85 9.42
N PRO A 41 1.96 -8.75 9.40
CA PRO A 41 1.47 -7.44 9.83
C PRO A 41 0.26 -6.99 8.99
N TRP A 42 -0.80 -6.54 9.65
CA TRP A 42 -2.00 -6.02 8.99
C TRP A 42 -2.27 -4.58 9.41
N VAL A 43 -1.89 -3.64 8.54
CA VAL A 43 -1.94 -2.20 8.79
C VAL A 43 -3.38 -1.70 8.69
N LYS A 44 -3.89 -1.10 9.78
CA LYS A 44 -5.20 -0.43 9.80
C LYS A 44 -5.05 1.06 9.47
N SER A 45 -6.11 1.69 8.97
CA SER A 45 -6.08 3.13 8.63
C SER A 45 -5.68 4.03 9.81
N GLY A 46 -5.99 3.63 11.05
CA GLY A 46 -5.60 4.36 12.26
C GLY A 46 -4.13 4.24 12.65
N GLU A 47 -3.30 3.54 11.87
CA GLU A 47 -1.85 3.43 12.09
C GLU A 47 -1.04 4.23 11.06
N LEU A 48 -1.69 4.78 10.03
CA LEU A 48 -1.04 5.44 8.88
C LEU A 48 -0.40 6.80 9.22
N ASP A 49 -0.73 7.39 10.35
CA ASP A 49 -0.19 8.67 10.84
C ASP A 49 1.17 8.53 11.56
N LYS A 50 1.67 7.30 11.73
CA LYS A 50 2.88 7.00 12.51
C LYS A 50 4.19 7.06 11.71
N GLY A 51 4.15 7.52 10.45
CA GLY A 51 5.32 7.57 9.57
C GLY A 51 5.78 6.17 9.16
N LEU A 52 7.00 5.77 9.55
CA LEU A 52 7.55 4.46 9.22
C LEU A 52 6.96 3.39 10.16
N ILE A 53 6.15 2.49 9.60
CA ILE A 53 5.53 1.38 10.32
C ILE A 53 6.43 0.14 10.18
N LEU A 54 6.98 -0.33 11.31
CA LEU A 54 7.82 -1.54 11.37
C LEU A 54 7.09 -2.75 11.96
N ASP A 55 6.01 -2.53 12.71
CA ASP A 55 5.12 -3.55 13.23
C ASP A 55 3.70 -3.00 13.35
N THR A 56 2.71 -3.89 13.47
CA THR A 56 1.29 -3.54 13.57
C THR A 56 0.66 -4.06 14.85
N GLU A 57 -0.41 -3.39 15.30
CA GLU A 57 -1.16 -3.81 16.48
C GLU A 57 -1.77 -5.21 16.32
N GLU A 58 -2.22 -5.55 15.12
CA GLU A 58 -2.86 -6.82 14.80
C GLU A 58 -2.12 -7.50 13.64
N LYS A 59 -2.04 -8.83 13.70
CA LYS A 59 -1.42 -9.67 12.68
C LYS A 59 -2.42 -10.70 12.18
N ILE A 60 -2.30 -11.03 10.89
CA ILE A 60 -3.16 -12.00 10.21
C ILE A 60 -2.38 -13.26 9.85
N THR A 61 -3.12 -14.33 9.57
CA THR A 61 -2.58 -15.64 9.21
C THR A 61 -2.44 -15.79 7.70
N ASP A 62 -1.73 -16.84 7.26
CA ASP A 62 -1.67 -17.20 5.85
C ASP A 62 -3.05 -17.57 5.29
N GLU A 63 -3.93 -18.16 6.11
CA GLU A 63 -5.32 -18.44 5.76
C GLU A 63 -6.09 -17.15 5.46
N ALA A 64 -5.82 -16.06 6.19
CA ALA A 64 -6.45 -14.77 5.91
C ALA A 64 -6.10 -14.25 4.51
N ILE A 65 -4.87 -14.46 4.04
CA ILE A 65 -4.45 -14.06 2.70
C ILE A 65 -5.09 -14.95 1.63
N LYS A 66 -5.20 -16.26 1.89
CA LYS A 66 -5.73 -17.24 0.92
C LYS A 66 -7.26 -17.21 0.80
N GLU A 67 -7.95 -16.97 1.90
CA GLU A 67 -9.40 -17.19 2.02
C GLU A 67 -10.19 -15.87 2.24
N SER A 68 -9.55 -14.71 2.10
CA SER A 68 -10.22 -13.41 2.23
C SER A 68 -9.80 -12.42 1.15
N SER A 69 -10.32 -11.20 1.22
CA SER A 69 -9.92 -10.11 0.32
C SER A 69 -8.60 -9.43 0.74
N ALA A 70 -8.02 -9.79 1.90
CA ALA A 70 -6.76 -9.24 2.38
C ALA A 70 -5.63 -9.47 1.35
N LYS A 71 -4.78 -8.46 1.17
CA LYS A 71 -3.69 -8.50 0.21
C LYS A 71 -2.39 -8.13 0.89
N VAL A 72 -1.32 -8.84 0.53
CA VAL A 72 0.03 -8.43 0.88
C VAL A 72 0.43 -7.29 -0.05
N LEU A 73 0.72 -6.13 0.53
CA LEU A 73 1.25 -4.98 -0.19
C LEU A 73 2.75 -4.90 0.07
N TYR A 74 3.55 -5.19 -0.95
CA TYR A 74 4.98 -5.01 -0.86
C TYR A 74 5.32 -3.53 -1.09
N PRO A 75 6.18 -2.92 -0.25
CA PRO A 75 6.71 -1.60 -0.55
C PRO A 75 7.38 -1.67 -1.92
N PHE A 76 6.93 -0.82 -2.84
CA PHE A 76 7.53 -0.70 -4.15
C PHE A 76 8.88 0.01 -4.00
N VAL A 77 9.91 -0.75 -3.61
CA VAL A 77 11.28 -0.36 -3.91
C VAL A 77 11.43 -0.48 -5.42
N GLN A 78 11.36 0.61 -6.16
CA GLN A 78 11.84 0.58 -7.54
C GLN A 78 13.35 0.41 -7.53
N PRO A 79 13.94 -0.70 -8.01
CA PRO A 79 15.34 -0.69 -8.40
C PRO A 79 15.39 -0.06 -9.81
N ARG A 80 15.12 1.23 -9.93
CA ARG A 80 15.27 1.98 -11.18
C ARG A 80 15.91 3.33 -10.92
N ILE A 81 17.12 3.28 -10.39
CA ILE A 81 18.28 4.09 -10.77
C ILE A 81 19.49 3.31 -10.24
N ALA A 82 19.85 2.25 -10.95
CA ALA A 82 21.28 2.00 -11.11
C ALA A 82 21.71 3.07 -12.11
N LEU A 83 22.34 4.13 -11.61
CA LEU A 83 23.17 5.02 -12.42
C LEU A 83 24.21 4.13 -13.12
N LEU A 84 23.89 3.65 -14.31
CA LEU A 84 24.91 3.33 -15.30
C LEU A 84 25.28 4.66 -15.95
N ARG A 85 26.54 5.01 -15.73
CA ARG A 85 27.34 6.10 -16.29
C ARG A 85 26.76 6.81 -17.51
#